data_AF-A0A8J7KC52-F1
#
_entry.id   AF-A0A8J7KC52-F1
#
_cell.length_a   1.000
_cell.length_b   1.000
_cell.length_c   1.000
_cell.angle_alpha   90.00
_cell.angle_beta   90.00
_cell.angle_gamma   90.00
#
_symmetry.space_group_name_H-M   'P 1'
#
loop_
_entity.id
_entity.type
_entity.pdbx_description
1 polymer ?
#
loop_
_entity_poly.entity_id
_entity_poly.type
_entity_poly.pdbx_seq_one_letter_code
_entity_poly.pdbx_strand_id
1 'polypeptide(L)'
;MSNPKKHHYVPQFYLRNFGYVDDKNKVPTISRSNPYLIKKKSAISRIGYEDYLYRVTEEAVHQCIESHLNHSVETPISQSRTWEKINEGKPELLNEGDKFLIYIFMRHLESRNLEILDFIQYDQARVKDPRYQEEYSAEEVLMYDEIRNTPEGIKKYFLGMAGSIDQYLEEYGRASISILGSNIPIRTSTNPVINVPMHTFKGERYNHRETTKWLPLGKNFGAMLSLNDNYFGFGGFEMIENSAMRTLNRLYLVQLLNSRTTRHMIADDDYINDDLTWAGVKVEKNNGNKFRCPRYIILGLEFILTIT
;
A
#
# COMPACT_ATOMS: atom_id res chain seq x y z
N MET A 1 22.34 -21.09 -1.44
CA MET A 1 21.21 -20.96 -0.49
C MET A 1 19.92 -21.23 -1.24
N SER A 2 19.00 -22.05 -0.73
CA SER A 2 17.72 -22.29 -1.40
C SER A 2 16.87 -21.02 -1.36
N ASN A 3 16.48 -20.48 -2.52
CA ASN A 3 15.57 -19.34 -2.55
C ASN A 3 14.29 -19.69 -1.78
N PRO A 4 13.76 -18.81 -0.91
CA PRO A 4 12.56 -19.09 -0.12
C PRO A 4 11.35 -19.18 -1.05
N LYS A 5 10.41 -20.10 -0.80
CA LYS A 5 9.22 -20.24 -1.67
C LYS A 5 8.25 -19.06 -1.51
N LYS A 6 8.12 -18.56 -0.28
CA LYS A 6 7.24 -17.44 0.08
C LYS A 6 8.00 -16.13 -0.05
N HIS A 7 7.49 -15.25 -0.89
CA HIS A 7 8.07 -13.93 -1.10
C HIS A 7 7.10 -12.89 -0.57
N HIS A 8 7.56 -12.10 0.40
CA HIS A 8 6.75 -11.05 1.00
C HIS A 8 6.67 -9.83 0.09
N TYR A 9 5.46 -9.41 -0.28
CA TYR A 9 5.24 -8.18 -1.04
C TYR A 9 5.11 -6.95 -0.15
N VAL A 10 4.89 -7.15 1.15
CA VAL A 10 5.06 -6.12 2.17
C VAL A 10 6.21 -6.53 3.10
N PRO A 11 7.23 -5.68 3.31
CA PRO A 11 8.36 -6.02 4.15
C PRO A 11 7.94 -6.40 5.57
N GLN A 12 8.53 -7.47 6.10
CA GLN A 12 8.18 -7.92 7.45
C GLN A 12 8.63 -6.92 8.52
N PHE A 13 9.76 -6.23 8.31
CA PHE A 13 10.24 -5.22 9.25
C PHE A 13 9.25 -4.07 9.42
N TYR A 14 8.55 -3.69 8.34
CA TYR A 14 7.49 -2.68 8.37
C TYR A 14 6.31 -3.11 9.24
N LEU A 15 5.81 -4.33 9.04
CA LEU A 15 4.66 -4.84 9.79
C LEU A 15 4.93 -4.95 11.30
N ARG A 16 6.19 -5.10 11.72
CA ARG A 16 6.58 -5.13 13.14
C ARG A 16 6.29 -3.81 13.87
N ASN A 17 6.18 -2.68 13.16
CA ASN A 17 5.82 -1.39 13.77
C ASN A 17 4.38 -1.35 14.26
N PHE A 18 3.55 -2.28 13.79
CA PHE A 18 2.16 -2.46 14.20
C PHE A 18 1.97 -3.70 15.09
N GLY A 19 3.07 -4.39 15.42
CA GLY A 19 3.05 -5.61 16.20
C GLY A 19 2.55 -5.41 17.62
N TYR A 20 2.15 -6.50 18.27
CA TYR A 20 1.81 -6.42 19.70
C TYR A 20 3.04 -6.09 20.54
N VAL A 21 2.81 -5.46 21.70
CA VAL A 21 3.90 -5.11 22.64
C VAL A 21 4.58 -6.37 23.18
N ASP A 22 3.82 -7.44 23.43
CA ASP A 22 4.30 -8.73 23.93
C ASP A 22 4.96 -9.60 22.85
N ASP A 23 4.58 -9.42 21.59
CA ASP A 23 5.05 -10.22 20.46
C ASP A 23 5.03 -9.39 19.16
N LYS A 24 6.15 -8.71 18.88
CA LYS A 24 6.31 -7.90 17.65
C LYS A 24 6.21 -8.72 16.35
N ASN A 25 6.27 -10.06 16.40
CA ASN A 25 6.11 -10.91 15.23
C ASN A 25 4.65 -11.25 14.92
N LYS A 26 3.71 -10.76 15.72
CA LYS A 26 2.27 -10.91 15.50
C LYS A 26 1.62 -9.54 15.40
N VAL A 27 0.60 -9.44 14.56
CA VAL A 27 -0.20 -8.24 14.35
C VAL A 27 -1.69 -8.55 14.50
N PRO A 28 -2.48 -7.59 15.00
CA PRO A 28 -3.94 -7.67 14.98
C PRO A 28 -4.41 -7.52 13.53
N THR A 29 -5.19 -8.48 13.04
CA THR A 29 -5.62 -8.50 11.64
C THR A 29 -7.11 -8.70 11.51
N ILE A 30 -7.66 -8.11 10.47
CA ILE A 30 -8.97 -8.45 9.92
C ILE A 30 -8.73 -9.00 8.52
N SER A 31 -9.01 -10.29 8.33
CA SER A 31 -8.77 -10.98 7.07
C SER A 31 -10.07 -11.30 6.35
N ARG A 32 -10.07 -11.17 5.02
CA ARG A 32 -11.20 -11.55 4.17
C ARG A 32 -11.24 -13.06 3.97
N SER A 33 -12.38 -13.67 4.30
CA SER A 33 -12.71 -15.08 4.10
C SER A 33 -14.18 -15.16 3.65
N ASN A 34 -14.44 -14.82 2.38
CA ASN A 34 -15.78 -14.65 1.81
C ASN A 34 -16.74 -15.79 2.24
N PRO A 35 -17.94 -15.50 2.79
CA PRO A 35 -18.61 -14.20 2.97
C PRO A 35 -18.29 -13.45 4.27
N TYR A 36 -17.15 -13.74 4.90
CA TYR A 36 -16.83 -13.23 6.23
C TYR A 36 -15.56 -12.37 6.26
N LEU A 37 -15.50 -11.46 7.23
CA LEU A 37 -14.28 -10.91 7.78
C LEU A 37 -14.00 -11.59 9.12
N ILE A 38 -12.74 -11.89 9.38
CA ILE A 38 -12.30 -12.57 10.59
C ILE A 38 -11.24 -11.71 11.29
N LYS A 39 -11.53 -11.25 12.51
CA LYS A 39 -10.56 -10.61 13.40
C LYS A 39 -9.74 -11.67 14.12
N LYS A 40 -8.41 -11.58 14.06
CA LYS A 40 -7.49 -12.51 14.74
C LYS A 40 -6.08 -11.93 14.92
N LYS A 41 -5.34 -12.49 15.87
CA LYS A 41 -3.88 -12.32 15.99
C LYS A 41 -3.18 -13.17 14.92
N SER A 42 -2.47 -12.55 13.99
CA SER A 42 -1.78 -13.25 12.88
C SER A 42 -0.27 -13.10 13.00
N ALA A 43 0.47 -14.18 12.72
CA ALA A 43 1.92 -14.10 12.55
C ALA A 43 2.26 -13.35 11.25
N ILE A 44 3.22 -12.42 11.33
CA ILE A 44 3.70 -11.62 10.18
C ILE A 44 4.18 -12.54 9.04
N SER A 45 4.84 -13.65 9.38
CA SER A 45 5.32 -14.67 8.40
C SER A 45 4.21 -15.42 7.67
N ARG A 46 2.94 -15.19 8.01
CA ARG A 46 1.76 -15.85 7.42
C ARG A 46 0.85 -14.89 6.65
N ILE A 47 1.23 -13.63 6.50
CA ILE A 47 0.45 -12.62 5.78
C ILE A 47 1.33 -11.84 4.81
N GLY A 48 0.75 -11.25 3.78
CA GLY A 48 1.48 -10.32 2.91
C GLY A 48 2.57 -10.98 2.05
N TYR A 49 2.36 -12.23 1.63
CA TYR A 49 3.28 -12.96 0.75
C TYR A 49 2.54 -13.64 -0.40
N GLU A 50 3.29 -13.95 -1.45
CA GLU A 50 2.87 -14.87 -2.51
C GLU A 50 3.97 -15.90 -2.77
N ASP A 51 3.55 -17.10 -3.16
CA ASP A 51 4.51 -18.14 -3.52
C ASP A 51 5.15 -17.79 -4.87
N TYR A 52 6.48 -17.79 -4.92
CA TYR A 52 7.28 -17.54 -6.12
C TYR A 52 7.02 -16.18 -6.80
N LEU A 53 6.53 -15.17 -6.07
CA LEU A 53 6.19 -13.86 -6.63
C LEU A 53 7.34 -13.23 -7.43
N TYR A 54 8.55 -13.35 -6.89
CA TYR A 54 9.79 -12.77 -7.42
C TYR A 54 10.64 -13.75 -8.23
N ARG A 55 10.06 -14.82 -8.78
CA ARG A 55 10.80 -15.79 -9.61
C ARG A 55 10.33 -15.79 -11.04
N VAL A 56 11.27 -15.73 -11.98
CA VAL A 56 11.03 -16.02 -13.40
C VAL A 56 11.82 -17.30 -13.72
N THR A 57 11.21 -18.18 -14.50
CA THR A 57 11.85 -19.40 -15.00
C THR A 57 12.07 -19.23 -16.49
N GLU A 58 13.33 -19.05 -16.88
CA GLU A 58 13.71 -18.90 -18.29
C GLU A 58 14.82 -19.91 -18.59
N GLU A 59 14.62 -20.77 -19.60
CA GLU A 59 15.65 -21.67 -20.15
C GLU A 59 16.51 -22.40 -19.08
N ALA A 60 15.86 -22.96 -18.05
CA ALA A 60 16.48 -23.64 -16.90
C ALA A 60 17.26 -22.76 -15.89
N VAL A 61 17.28 -21.43 -16.07
CA VAL A 61 17.78 -20.45 -15.11
C VAL A 61 16.64 -19.89 -14.27
N HIS A 62 16.73 -20.04 -12.96
CA HIS A 62 15.81 -19.40 -12.01
C HIS A 62 16.34 -18.02 -11.62
N GLN A 63 15.79 -16.97 -12.23
CA GLN A 63 16.07 -15.60 -11.79
C GLN A 63 15.15 -15.27 -10.61
N CYS A 64 15.74 -14.81 -9.50
CA CYS A 64 14.99 -14.35 -8.35
C CYS A 64 15.54 -13.02 -7.84
N ILE A 65 14.71 -11.97 -7.87
CA ILE A 65 15.15 -10.63 -7.49
C ILE A 65 15.05 -10.36 -5.98
N GLU A 66 14.57 -11.31 -5.17
CA GLU A 66 14.38 -11.08 -3.74
C GLU A 66 15.67 -10.74 -3.01
N SER A 67 16.78 -11.42 -3.34
CA SER A 67 18.09 -11.10 -2.78
C SER A 67 18.54 -9.69 -3.16
N HIS A 68 18.26 -9.27 -4.40
CA HIS A 68 18.53 -7.93 -4.88
C HIS A 68 17.69 -6.91 -4.10
N LEU A 69 16.36 -7.04 -4.06
CA LEU A 69 15.45 -6.17 -3.30
C LEU A 69 15.88 -6.01 -1.84
N ASN A 70 16.26 -7.13 -1.21
CA ASN A 70 16.71 -7.13 0.18
C ASN A 70 18.02 -6.35 0.35
N HIS A 71 18.99 -6.49 -0.55
CA HIS A 71 20.28 -5.82 -0.45
C HIS A 71 20.24 -4.35 -0.90
N SER A 72 19.53 -4.04 -1.98
CA SER A 72 19.55 -2.71 -2.61
C SER A 72 18.54 -1.75 -2.00
N VAL A 73 17.42 -2.25 -1.46
CA VAL A 73 16.33 -1.39 -0.97
C VAL A 73 15.97 -1.67 0.49
N GLU A 74 15.55 -2.89 0.84
CA GLU A 74 14.96 -3.14 2.18
C GLU A 74 15.97 -3.06 3.33
N THR A 75 17.15 -3.67 3.17
CA THR A 75 18.19 -3.65 4.22
C THR A 75 18.68 -2.22 4.48
N PRO A 76 19.06 -1.43 3.46
CA PRO A 76 19.45 -0.03 3.65
C PRO A 76 18.37 0.81 4.35
N ILE A 77 17.10 0.64 3.98
CA ILE A 77 16.00 1.36 4.64
C ILE A 77 15.87 0.91 6.09
N SER A 78 15.76 -0.39 6.36
CA SER A 78 15.51 -0.92 7.71
C SER A 78 16.63 -0.64 8.72
N GLN A 79 17.87 -0.44 8.24
CA GLN A 79 19.04 -0.10 9.06
C GLN A 79 19.34 1.41 9.09
N SER A 80 18.53 2.23 8.42
CA SER A 80 18.74 3.67 8.38
C SER A 80 18.36 4.35 9.70
N ARG A 81 18.99 5.51 9.96
CA ARG A 81 18.63 6.38 11.09
C ARG A 81 17.17 6.86 11.01
N THR A 82 16.64 7.05 9.80
CA THR A 82 15.23 7.38 9.59
C THR A 82 14.33 6.29 10.13
N TRP A 83 14.65 5.02 9.83
CA TRP A 83 13.87 3.89 10.28
C TRP A 83 14.01 3.61 11.78
N GLU A 84 15.17 3.91 12.36
CA GLU A 84 15.37 3.91 13.81
C GLU A 84 14.38 4.86 14.51
N LYS A 85 14.29 6.12 14.06
CA LYS A 85 13.31 7.11 14.60
C LYS A 85 11.87 6.61 14.51
N ILE A 86 11.52 6.00 13.36
CA ILE A 86 10.20 5.42 13.12
C ILE A 86 9.92 4.27 14.11
N ASN A 87 10.88 3.34 14.26
CA ASN A 87 10.77 2.18 15.15
C ASN A 87 10.66 2.57 16.64
N GLU A 88 11.32 3.66 17.02
CA GLU A 88 11.25 4.23 18.38
C GLU A 88 9.92 4.96 18.65
N GLY A 89 9.10 5.18 17.62
CA GLY A 89 7.83 5.88 17.76
C GLY A 89 7.99 7.36 18.07
N LYS A 90 9.07 7.99 17.56
CA LYS A 90 9.41 9.40 17.78
C LYS A 90 9.26 10.23 16.49
N PRO A 91 8.02 10.42 16.00
CA PRO A 91 7.78 11.13 14.75
C PRO A 91 8.27 12.59 14.76
N GLU A 92 8.35 13.22 15.93
CA GLU A 92 8.87 14.57 16.12
C GLU A 92 10.37 14.70 15.80
N LEU A 93 11.12 13.59 15.73
CA LEU A 93 12.53 13.58 15.35
C LEU A 93 12.75 13.47 13.83
N LEU A 94 11.68 13.21 13.07
CA LEU A 94 11.75 13.18 11.62
C LEU A 94 11.87 14.61 11.07
N ASN A 95 12.74 14.78 10.08
CA ASN A 95 13.03 16.08 9.48
C ASN A 95 13.34 15.96 7.98
N GLU A 96 13.69 17.07 7.33
CA GLU A 96 13.98 17.12 5.88
C GLU A 96 15.00 16.06 5.43
N GLY A 97 15.98 15.71 6.27
CA GLY A 97 16.97 14.67 5.95
C GLY A 97 16.39 13.26 5.84
N ASP A 98 15.20 13.01 6.40
CA ASP A 98 14.49 11.74 6.34
C ASP A 98 13.57 11.61 5.12
N LYS A 99 13.27 12.74 4.45
CA LYS A 99 12.31 12.84 3.34
C LYS A 99 12.58 11.81 2.24
N PHE A 100 13.82 11.71 1.79
CA PHE A 100 14.19 10.81 0.69
C PHE A 100 13.91 9.35 1.01
N LEU A 101 14.27 8.89 2.21
CA LEU A 101 14.05 7.50 2.62
C LEU A 101 12.57 7.17 2.78
N ILE A 102 11.77 8.09 3.34
CA ILE A 102 10.32 7.92 3.46
C ILE A 102 9.68 7.86 2.06
N TYR A 103 10.10 8.75 1.15
CA TYR A 103 9.64 8.78 -0.24
C TYR A 103 9.94 7.45 -0.95
N ILE A 104 11.21 7.04 -1.00
CA ILE A 104 11.61 5.81 -1.67
C ILE A 104 10.92 4.60 -1.04
N PHE A 105 10.78 4.55 0.28
CA PHE A 105 10.09 3.45 0.94
C PHE A 105 8.62 3.38 0.54
N MET A 106 7.92 4.51 0.48
CA MET A 106 6.53 4.56 0.02
C MET A 106 6.42 4.06 -1.42
N ARG A 107 7.25 4.59 -2.34
CA ARG A 107 7.24 4.18 -3.76
C ARG A 107 7.58 2.71 -3.96
N HIS A 108 8.52 2.19 -3.18
CA HIS A 108 8.86 0.78 -3.16
C HIS A 108 7.69 -0.12 -2.75
N LEU A 109 6.88 0.30 -1.78
CA LEU A 109 5.66 -0.44 -1.39
C LEU A 109 4.58 -0.40 -2.48
N GLU A 110 4.49 0.70 -3.23
CA GLU A 110 3.56 0.83 -4.35
C GLU A 110 3.94 -0.10 -5.51
N SER A 111 5.22 -0.17 -5.84
CA SER A 111 5.71 -0.86 -7.05
C SER A 111 5.62 -2.38 -7.01
N ARG A 112 5.64 -2.95 -5.80
CA ARG A 112 5.83 -4.40 -5.58
C ARG A 112 4.60 -5.12 -5.04
N ASN A 113 3.45 -4.45 -4.98
CA ASN A 113 2.23 -5.04 -4.46
C ASN A 113 1.47 -5.85 -5.53
N LEU A 114 0.52 -6.66 -5.08
CA LEU A 114 -0.28 -7.49 -5.96
C LEU A 114 -1.29 -6.71 -6.80
N GLU A 115 -1.67 -5.49 -6.41
CA GLU A 115 -2.55 -4.64 -7.23
C GLU A 115 -1.84 -4.20 -8.51
N ILE A 116 -0.54 -3.88 -8.46
CA ILE A 116 0.26 -3.59 -9.65
C ILE A 116 0.35 -4.81 -10.57
N LEU A 117 0.56 -6.01 -10.01
CA LEU A 117 0.59 -7.22 -10.82
C LEU A 117 -0.77 -7.50 -11.50
N ASP A 118 -1.89 -7.36 -10.77
CA ASP A 118 -3.25 -7.51 -11.32
C ASP A 118 -3.55 -6.42 -12.37
N PHE A 119 -3.09 -5.18 -12.14
CA PHE A 119 -3.22 -4.07 -13.07
C PHE A 119 -2.50 -4.34 -14.40
N ILE A 120 -1.22 -4.76 -14.36
CA ILE A 120 -0.46 -5.10 -15.58
C ILE A 120 -1.15 -6.22 -16.36
N GLN A 121 -1.67 -7.23 -15.65
CA GLN A 121 -2.42 -8.33 -16.28
C GLN A 121 -3.70 -7.84 -16.97
N TYR A 122 -4.46 -6.99 -16.28
CA TYR A 122 -5.68 -6.41 -16.80
C TYR A 122 -5.42 -5.52 -18.01
N ASP A 123 -4.48 -4.60 -17.93
CA ASP A 123 -4.19 -3.64 -19.00
C ASP A 123 -3.60 -4.29 -20.25
N GLN A 124 -2.70 -5.27 -20.09
CA GLN A 124 -2.16 -6.02 -21.23
C GLN A 124 -3.24 -6.80 -21.99
N ALA A 125 -4.30 -7.23 -21.30
CA ALA A 125 -5.48 -7.86 -21.93
C ALA A 125 -6.40 -6.80 -22.57
N ARG A 126 -6.54 -5.63 -21.92
CA ARG A 126 -7.44 -4.54 -22.33
C ARG A 126 -6.97 -3.79 -23.56
N VAL A 127 -5.66 -3.62 -23.77
CA VAL A 127 -5.09 -2.87 -24.91
C VAL A 127 -5.54 -3.39 -26.28
N LYS A 128 -5.96 -4.66 -26.37
CA LYS A 128 -6.46 -5.29 -27.61
C LYS A 128 -7.94 -5.07 -27.87
N ASP A 129 -8.67 -4.57 -26.88
CA ASP A 129 -10.08 -4.34 -27.00
C ASP A 129 -10.31 -3.04 -27.80
N PRO A 130 -10.97 -3.11 -28.98
CA PRO A 130 -11.21 -1.93 -29.80
C PRO A 130 -11.95 -0.80 -29.05
N ARG A 131 -12.68 -1.13 -27.98
CA ARG A 131 -13.42 -0.16 -27.17
C ARG A 131 -12.52 0.77 -26.36
N TYR A 132 -11.26 0.42 -26.15
CA TYR A 132 -10.32 1.15 -25.29
C TYR A 132 -9.07 1.64 -26.02
N GLN A 133 -8.98 1.46 -27.34
CA GLN A 133 -7.76 1.83 -28.10
C GLN A 133 -7.41 3.31 -27.99
N GLU A 134 -8.41 4.20 -27.87
CA GLU A 134 -8.17 5.64 -27.69
C GLU A 134 -7.64 6.02 -26.30
N GLU A 135 -7.66 5.10 -25.33
CA GLU A 135 -7.12 5.32 -23.97
C GLU A 135 -5.61 5.05 -23.88
N TYR A 136 -5.00 4.43 -24.89
CA TYR A 136 -3.59 4.05 -24.88
C TYR A 136 -2.78 4.82 -25.92
N SER A 137 -1.59 5.27 -25.53
CA SER A 137 -0.61 5.86 -26.44
C SER A 137 0.03 4.80 -27.34
N ALA A 138 0.64 5.22 -28.45
CA ALA A 138 1.38 4.31 -29.33
C ALA A 138 2.52 3.60 -28.59
N GLU A 139 3.21 4.30 -27.68
CA GLU A 139 4.27 3.76 -26.83
C GLU A 139 3.72 2.70 -25.86
N GLU A 140 2.57 2.95 -25.23
CA GLU A 140 1.92 1.99 -24.33
C GLU A 140 1.47 0.73 -25.08
N VAL A 141 0.93 0.89 -26.30
CA VAL A 141 0.57 -0.25 -27.16
C VAL A 141 1.80 -1.11 -27.48
N LEU A 142 2.91 -0.49 -27.88
CA LEU A 142 4.17 -1.20 -28.16
C LEU A 142 4.71 -1.92 -26.92
N MET A 143 4.71 -1.24 -25.76
CA MET A 143 5.12 -1.83 -24.49
C MET A 143 4.27 -3.07 -24.15
N TYR A 144 2.94 -2.97 -24.20
CA TYR A 144 2.07 -4.10 -23.88
C TYR A 144 2.15 -5.25 -24.90
N ASP A 145 2.46 -4.94 -26.16
CA ASP A 145 2.75 -5.96 -27.17
C ASP A 145 4.07 -6.69 -26.89
N GLU A 146 5.13 -5.98 -26.48
CA GLU A 146 6.38 -6.59 -26.05
C GLU A 146 6.19 -7.49 -24.81
N ILE A 147 5.46 -7.00 -23.80
CA ILE A 147 5.10 -7.77 -22.59
C ILE A 147 4.38 -9.06 -22.98
N ARG A 148 3.52 -9.02 -24.01
CA ARG A 148 2.78 -10.21 -24.47
C ARG A 148 3.65 -11.21 -25.21
N ASN A 149 4.56 -10.72 -26.05
CA ASN A 149 5.42 -11.56 -26.87
C ASN A 149 6.62 -12.14 -26.10
N THR A 150 6.85 -11.66 -24.88
CA THR A 150 7.90 -12.14 -23.99
C THR A 150 7.39 -13.28 -23.09
N PRO A 151 8.08 -14.45 -23.03
CA PRO A 151 7.79 -15.49 -22.05
C PRO A 151 7.84 -14.95 -20.61
N GLU A 152 6.79 -15.22 -19.84
CA GLU A 152 6.59 -14.63 -18.50
C GLU A 152 6.64 -13.08 -18.48
N GLY A 153 6.35 -12.41 -19.60
CA GLY A 153 6.58 -10.97 -19.78
C GLY A 153 5.88 -10.08 -18.76
N ILE A 154 4.64 -10.40 -18.37
CA ILE A 154 3.93 -9.70 -17.27
C ILE A 154 4.75 -9.73 -15.98
N LYS A 155 5.28 -10.91 -15.65
CA LYS A 155 6.08 -11.10 -14.44
C LYS A 155 7.41 -10.38 -14.56
N LYS A 156 8.10 -10.50 -15.70
CA LYS A 156 9.36 -9.76 -15.95
C LYS A 156 9.17 -8.26 -15.83
N TYR A 157 8.10 -7.70 -16.40
CA TYR A 157 7.77 -6.28 -16.30
C TYR A 157 7.51 -5.86 -14.85
N PHE A 158 6.68 -6.63 -14.12
CA PHE A 158 6.45 -6.42 -12.69
C PHE A 158 7.76 -6.47 -11.88
N LEU A 159 8.66 -7.42 -12.14
CA LEU A 159 9.94 -7.51 -11.45
C LEU A 159 10.89 -6.36 -11.79
N GLY A 160 10.88 -5.87 -13.04
CA GLY A 160 11.60 -4.66 -13.43
C GLY A 160 11.15 -3.43 -12.64
N MET A 161 9.83 -3.24 -12.51
CA MET A 161 9.26 -2.17 -11.71
C MET A 161 9.54 -2.33 -10.21
N ALA A 162 9.39 -3.54 -9.66
CA ALA A 162 9.64 -3.80 -8.25
C ALA A 162 11.12 -3.63 -7.87
N GLY A 163 12.03 -3.95 -8.79
CA GLY A 163 13.47 -3.91 -8.60
C GLY A 163 14.13 -2.54 -8.82
N SER A 164 13.45 -1.61 -9.50
CA SER A 164 14.01 -0.31 -9.86
C SER A 164 13.39 0.83 -9.03
N ILE A 165 14.27 1.56 -8.34
CA ILE A 165 13.91 2.84 -7.70
C ILE A 165 14.15 4.04 -8.61
N ASP A 166 14.92 3.86 -9.70
CA ASP A 166 15.38 4.96 -10.56
C ASP A 166 14.21 5.70 -11.21
N GLN A 167 13.18 4.97 -11.60
CA GLN A 167 11.91 5.51 -12.11
C GLN A 167 11.22 6.49 -11.15
N TYR A 168 11.54 6.44 -9.86
CA TYR A 168 10.97 7.34 -8.84
C TYR A 168 11.86 8.53 -8.53
N LEU A 169 13.13 8.51 -8.94
CA LEU A 169 14.05 9.62 -8.67
C LEU A 169 13.67 10.88 -9.44
N GLU A 170 13.09 10.73 -10.63
CA GLU A 170 12.62 11.85 -11.45
C GLU A 170 11.51 12.65 -10.76
N GLU A 171 10.59 11.97 -10.06
CA GLU A 171 9.48 12.60 -9.36
C GLU A 171 9.86 13.14 -7.97
N TYR A 172 11.03 12.78 -7.42
CA TYR A 172 11.42 13.17 -6.06
C TYR A 172 11.49 14.70 -5.88
N GLY A 173 11.91 15.43 -6.91
CA GLY A 173 11.95 16.90 -6.89
C GLY A 173 10.57 17.55 -6.69
N ARG A 174 9.49 16.80 -6.97
CA ARG A 174 8.09 17.22 -6.87
C ARG A 174 7.41 16.67 -5.61
N ALA A 175 8.15 15.92 -4.79
CA ALA A 175 7.62 15.30 -3.59
C ALA A 175 7.59 16.30 -2.42
N SER A 176 6.45 16.37 -1.75
CA SER A 176 6.32 16.92 -0.41
C SER A 176 5.88 15.84 0.56
N ILE A 177 6.53 15.75 1.72
CA ILE A 177 6.17 14.79 2.77
C ILE A 177 5.78 15.55 4.03
N SER A 178 4.64 15.23 4.63
CA SER A 178 4.25 15.71 5.95
C SER A 178 4.03 14.54 6.90
N ILE A 179 4.45 14.68 8.16
CA ILE A 179 4.27 13.64 9.18
C ILE A 179 3.05 13.95 10.03
N LEU A 180 2.04 13.07 9.99
CA LEU A 180 0.79 13.26 10.70
C LEU A 180 0.70 12.25 11.86
N GLY A 181 0.47 12.77 13.07
CA GLY A 181 0.22 12.01 14.29
C GLY A 181 -1.26 11.92 14.62
N SER A 182 -1.64 10.94 15.45
CA SER A 182 -3.01 10.77 15.93
C SER A 182 -3.05 10.24 17.36
N ASN A 183 -4.14 10.59 18.06
CA ASN A 183 -4.43 10.05 19.39
C ASN A 183 -5.15 8.69 19.33
N ILE A 184 -5.55 8.24 18.14
CA ILE A 184 -6.18 6.93 17.93
C ILE A 184 -5.24 6.03 17.11
N PRO A 185 -5.28 4.70 17.31
CA PRO A 185 -4.46 3.80 16.51
C PRO A 185 -4.81 3.89 15.03
N ILE A 186 -3.76 3.95 14.20
CA ILE A 186 -3.82 4.01 12.75
C ILE A 186 -3.85 2.59 12.19
N ARG A 187 -4.72 2.38 11.20
CA ARG A 187 -4.83 1.13 10.46
C ARG A 187 -3.85 1.12 9.29
N THR A 188 -3.44 -0.07 8.88
CA THR A 188 -2.70 -0.30 7.62
C THR A 188 -3.18 -1.60 6.98
N SER A 189 -2.57 -2.04 5.88
CA SER A 189 -2.91 -3.31 5.25
C SER A 189 -1.66 -3.98 4.65
N THR A 190 -1.83 -5.14 4.05
CA THR A 190 -0.77 -5.76 3.24
C THR A 190 -0.48 -4.99 1.94
N ASN A 191 -1.30 -3.99 1.59
CA ASN A 191 -1.02 -2.98 0.58
C ASN A 191 -1.09 -1.58 1.24
N PRO A 192 -0.03 -1.17 1.95
CA PRO A 192 -0.11 -0.15 2.99
C PRO A 192 -0.22 1.28 2.44
N VAL A 193 0.19 1.55 1.20
CA VAL A 193 0.09 2.88 0.61
C VAL A 193 -1.29 3.02 -0.02
N ILE A 194 -2.02 4.06 0.35
CA ILE A 194 -3.33 4.36 -0.20
C ILE A 194 -3.35 5.76 -0.82
N ASN A 195 -4.11 5.92 -1.89
CA ASN A 195 -4.43 7.23 -2.41
C ASN A 195 -5.47 7.89 -1.51
N VAL A 196 -5.20 9.13 -1.10
CA VAL A 196 -6.15 9.95 -0.37
C VAL A 196 -6.93 10.76 -1.41
N PRO A 197 -8.26 10.58 -1.51
CA PRO A 197 -9.06 11.39 -2.41
C PRO A 197 -9.12 12.82 -1.86
N MET A 198 -8.22 13.68 -2.33
CA MET A 198 -8.39 15.12 -2.17
C MET A 198 -9.34 15.58 -3.26
N HIS A 199 -10.28 16.47 -2.91
CA HIS A 199 -11.04 17.17 -3.94
C HIS A 199 -10.03 17.81 -4.89
N THR A 200 -9.99 17.34 -6.14
CA THR A 200 -9.41 18.11 -7.24
C THR A 200 -10.06 19.47 -7.15
N PHE A 201 -9.32 20.48 -6.66
CA PHE A 201 -9.74 21.86 -6.79
C PHE A 201 -10.10 22.03 -8.26
N LYS A 202 -11.36 22.35 -8.55
CA LYS A 202 -11.81 22.77 -9.88
C LYS A 202 -11.15 24.12 -10.18
N GLY A 203 -9.86 24.10 -10.46
CA GLY A 203 -9.11 25.16 -11.11
C GLY A 203 -8.65 24.59 -12.43
N GLU A 204 -9.25 25.04 -13.53
CA GLU A 204 -8.98 24.63 -14.91
C GLU A 204 -7.56 24.99 -15.42
N ARG A 205 -6.52 24.89 -14.59
CA ARG A 205 -5.16 25.33 -14.94
C ARG A 205 -4.02 24.37 -14.61
N TYR A 206 -4.29 23.21 -14.02
CA TYR A 206 -3.24 22.24 -13.71
C TYR A 206 -3.50 20.93 -14.46
N ASN A 207 -2.86 20.78 -15.62
CA ASN A 207 -2.78 19.51 -16.37
C ASN A 207 -1.90 18.45 -15.66
N HIS A 208 -1.58 18.64 -14.37
CA HIS A 208 -0.82 17.72 -13.56
C HIS A 208 -1.72 17.25 -12.42
N ARG A 209 -2.08 15.97 -12.44
CA ARG A 209 -2.88 15.31 -11.40
C ARG A 209 -2.11 15.37 -10.09
N GLU A 210 -2.49 16.29 -9.20
CA GLU A 210 -2.03 16.24 -7.81
C GLU A 210 -2.45 14.89 -7.22
N THR A 211 -1.47 14.11 -6.77
CA THR A 211 -1.74 12.83 -6.11
C THR A 211 -1.24 12.92 -4.68
N THR A 212 -2.16 12.67 -3.74
CA THR A 212 -1.86 12.60 -2.32
C THR A 212 -1.96 11.17 -1.85
N LYS A 213 -0.94 10.70 -1.14
CA LYS A 213 -0.79 9.32 -0.70
C LYS A 213 -0.50 9.25 0.78
N TRP A 214 -1.03 8.23 1.43
CA TRP A 214 -0.88 8.01 2.85
C TRP A 214 -0.19 6.68 3.14
N LEU A 215 0.81 6.72 4.03
CA LEU A 215 1.50 5.55 4.55
C LEU A 215 1.61 5.65 6.09
N PRO A 216 0.89 4.81 6.83
CA PRO A 216 1.12 4.56 8.25
C PRO A 216 2.56 4.07 8.45
N LEU A 217 3.30 4.69 9.37
CA LEU A 217 4.69 4.32 9.68
C LEU A 217 4.81 3.62 11.04
N GLY A 218 3.86 3.89 11.93
CA GLY A 218 3.69 3.22 13.20
C GLY A 218 2.24 3.31 13.69
N LYS A 219 2.00 2.88 14.94
CA LYS A 219 0.63 2.78 15.48
C LYS A 219 -0.11 4.11 15.55
N ASN A 220 0.59 5.23 15.74
CA ASN A 220 -0.04 6.54 15.99
C ASN A 220 0.49 7.65 15.08
N PHE A 221 1.25 7.32 14.03
CA PHE A 221 1.68 8.30 13.03
C PHE A 221 1.94 7.67 11.65
N GLY A 222 1.94 8.51 10.63
CA GLY A 222 2.26 8.15 9.26
C GLY A 222 2.76 9.34 8.45
N ALA A 223 3.11 9.08 7.20
CA ALA A 223 3.56 10.08 6.24
C ALA A 223 2.50 10.30 5.15
N MET A 224 2.20 11.57 4.90
CA MET A 224 1.45 12.02 3.74
C MET A 224 2.44 12.46 2.67
N LEU A 225 2.37 11.87 1.48
CA LEU A 225 3.11 12.29 0.29
C LEU A 225 2.17 13.06 -0.63
N SER A 226 2.56 14.26 -1.05
CA SER A 226 1.91 14.99 -2.13
C SER A 226 2.91 15.15 -3.28
N LEU A 227 2.50 14.75 -4.48
CA LEU A 227 3.24 15.00 -5.72
C LEU A 227 2.61 16.19 -6.43
N ASN A 228 3.33 17.32 -6.45
CA ASN A 228 2.89 18.54 -7.13
C ASN A 228 4.11 19.33 -7.65
N ASP A 229 3.87 20.24 -8.59
CA ASP A 229 4.96 21.00 -9.23
C ASP A 229 5.36 22.26 -8.43
N ASN A 230 4.54 22.66 -7.44
CA ASN A 230 4.63 23.97 -6.79
C ASN A 230 5.04 23.92 -5.32
N TYR A 231 5.02 22.75 -4.68
CA TYR A 231 5.26 22.58 -3.26
C TYR A 231 6.08 21.33 -3.00
N PHE A 232 7.37 21.53 -2.76
CA PHE A 232 8.34 20.50 -2.43
C PHE A 232 8.92 20.79 -1.04
N GLY A 233 9.06 19.76 -0.21
CA GLY A 233 9.67 19.93 1.12
C GLY A 233 9.25 18.87 2.12
N PHE A 234 9.61 19.11 3.37
CA PHE A 234 9.23 18.31 4.51
C PHE A 234 8.40 19.14 5.50
N GLY A 235 7.12 18.84 5.59
CA GLY A 235 6.25 19.25 6.69
C GLY A 235 6.64 18.48 7.96
N GLY A 236 6.90 19.22 9.03
CA GLY A 236 7.20 18.64 10.34
C GLY A 236 6.06 17.80 10.91
N PHE A 237 6.23 17.34 12.14
CA PHE A 237 5.21 16.58 12.84
C PHE A 237 4.00 17.45 13.22
N GLU A 238 2.81 17.03 12.80
CA GLU A 238 1.54 17.65 13.14
C GLU A 238 0.57 16.61 13.72
N MET A 239 -0.10 16.95 14.82
CA MET A 239 -1.19 16.13 15.36
C MET A 239 -2.49 16.48 14.65
N ILE A 240 -3.12 15.51 14.00
CA ILE A 240 -4.42 15.72 13.35
C ILE A 240 -5.58 15.28 14.23
N GLU A 241 -6.77 15.82 13.94
CA GLU A 241 -8.00 15.45 14.64
C GLU A 241 -8.35 13.96 14.47
N ASN A 242 -8.95 13.37 15.51
CA ASN A 242 -9.37 11.97 15.49
C ASN A 242 -10.41 11.70 14.39
N SER A 243 -11.26 12.68 14.07
CA SER A 243 -12.22 12.63 12.95
C SER A 243 -11.50 12.40 11.62
N ALA A 244 -10.50 13.21 11.31
CA ALA A 244 -9.69 13.11 10.10
C ALA A 244 -8.92 11.77 10.04
N MET A 245 -8.28 11.37 11.15
CA MET A 245 -7.60 10.06 11.18
C MET A 245 -8.57 8.89 11.01
N ARG A 246 -9.78 8.98 11.58
CA ARG A 246 -10.81 7.96 11.40
C ARG A 246 -11.24 7.84 9.93
N THR A 247 -11.31 8.94 9.20
CA THR A 247 -11.55 8.93 7.74
C THR A 247 -10.44 8.19 7.00
N LEU A 248 -9.16 8.46 7.31
CA LEU A 248 -8.02 7.71 6.74
C LEU A 248 -8.10 6.21 7.09
N ASN A 249 -8.42 5.87 8.33
CA ASN A 249 -8.60 4.49 8.77
C ASN A 249 -9.73 3.76 8.02
N ARG A 250 -10.79 4.46 7.61
CA ARG A 250 -11.87 3.90 6.79
C ARG A 250 -11.43 3.58 5.37
N LEU A 251 -10.45 4.29 4.81
CA LEU A 251 -9.91 3.97 3.48
C LEU A 251 -9.30 2.56 3.43
N TYR A 252 -8.65 2.09 4.50
CA TYR A 252 -8.16 0.70 4.57
C TYR A 252 -9.28 -0.33 4.65
N LEU A 253 -10.39 -0.01 5.31
CA LEU A 253 -11.56 -0.87 5.31
C LEU A 253 -12.18 -0.94 3.91
N VAL A 254 -12.30 0.20 3.23
CA VAL A 254 -12.76 0.27 1.84
C VAL A 254 -11.83 -0.54 0.93
N GLN A 255 -10.50 -0.40 1.07
CA GLN A 255 -9.51 -1.19 0.35
C GLN A 255 -9.71 -2.70 0.61
N LEU A 256 -9.84 -3.14 1.86
CA LEU A 256 -10.08 -4.55 2.20
C LEU A 256 -11.35 -5.11 1.57
N LEU A 257 -12.41 -4.31 1.51
CA LEU A 257 -13.72 -4.74 1.00
C LEU A 257 -13.77 -4.79 -0.53
N ASN A 258 -13.08 -3.88 -1.22
CA ASN A 258 -13.19 -3.71 -2.67
C ASN A 258 -11.99 -4.24 -3.46
N SER A 259 -10.80 -4.29 -2.86
CA SER A 259 -9.60 -4.79 -3.54
C SER A 259 -9.69 -6.30 -3.77
N ARG A 260 -9.20 -6.75 -4.92
CA ARG A 260 -9.08 -8.19 -5.22
C ARG A 260 -7.92 -8.82 -4.48
N THR A 261 -6.89 -8.04 -4.16
CA THR A 261 -5.58 -8.54 -3.73
C THR A 261 -5.25 -8.21 -2.27
N THR A 262 -5.87 -7.19 -1.68
CA THR A 262 -5.73 -6.88 -0.26
C THR A 262 -6.51 -7.91 0.57
N ARG A 263 -5.77 -8.79 1.27
CA ARG A 263 -6.34 -9.91 2.06
C ARG A 263 -6.39 -9.65 3.55
N HIS A 264 -5.57 -8.72 4.05
CA HIS A 264 -5.44 -8.42 5.47
C HIS A 264 -5.36 -6.91 5.68
N MET A 265 -6.24 -6.41 6.55
CA MET A 265 -6.08 -5.11 7.20
C MET A 265 -5.50 -5.33 8.60
N ILE A 266 -4.54 -4.51 8.98
CA ILE A 266 -3.98 -4.44 10.33
C ILE A 266 -4.76 -3.36 11.07
N ALA A 267 -5.48 -3.73 12.12
CA ALA A 267 -6.37 -2.83 12.85
C ALA A 267 -6.54 -3.27 14.31
N ASP A 268 -6.30 -2.34 15.23
CA ASP A 268 -6.40 -2.55 16.69
C ASP A 268 -6.90 -1.28 17.38
N ASP A 269 -8.04 -0.80 16.90
CA ASP A 269 -8.68 0.39 17.42
C ASP A 269 -10.12 0.08 17.84
N ASP A 270 -10.62 0.89 18.78
CA ASP A 270 -11.96 0.74 19.36
C ASP A 270 -13.08 1.10 18.36
N TYR A 271 -12.75 1.80 17.27
CA TYR A 271 -13.73 2.24 16.25
C TYR A 271 -14.06 1.17 15.21
N ILE A 272 -13.38 0.02 15.24
CA ILE A 272 -13.52 -0.98 14.17
C ILE A 272 -14.95 -1.51 14.03
N ASN A 273 -15.66 -1.73 15.13
CA ASN A 273 -17.03 -2.24 15.07
C ASN A 273 -17.99 -1.21 14.46
N ASP A 274 -17.83 0.06 14.83
CA ASP A 274 -18.62 1.15 14.28
C ASP A 274 -18.34 1.34 12.78
N ASP A 275 -17.07 1.27 12.39
CA ASP A 275 -16.67 1.42 10.98
C ASP A 275 -17.11 0.23 10.12
N LEU A 276 -17.11 -0.99 10.67
CA LEU A 276 -17.71 -2.16 10.02
C LEU A 276 -19.22 -1.99 9.82
N THR A 277 -19.91 -1.45 10.83
CA THR A 277 -21.35 -1.14 10.75
C THR A 277 -21.62 -0.05 9.70
N TRP A 278 -20.82 1.01 9.69
CA TRP A 278 -20.84 2.06 8.67
C TRP A 278 -20.66 1.49 7.26
N ALA A 279 -19.78 0.51 7.08
CA ALA A 279 -19.57 -0.20 5.81
C ALA A 279 -20.66 -1.23 5.47
N GLY A 280 -21.72 -1.34 6.27
CA GLY A 280 -22.82 -2.29 6.07
C GLY A 280 -22.49 -3.75 6.44
N VAL A 281 -21.36 -3.99 7.12
CA VAL A 281 -20.95 -5.32 7.59
C VAL A 281 -21.67 -5.64 8.90
N LYS A 282 -22.25 -6.84 9.00
CA LYS A 282 -23.02 -7.26 10.19
C LYS A 282 -22.18 -8.12 11.12
N VAL A 283 -22.13 -7.77 12.40
CA VAL A 283 -21.53 -8.61 13.45
C VAL A 283 -22.38 -9.89 13.63
N GLU A 284 -21.77 -11.08 13.61
CA GLU A 284 -22.52 -12.30 13.96
C GLU A 284 -22.82 -12.33 15.46
N LYS A 285 -24.10 -12.50 15.83
CA LYS A 285 -24.59 -12.42 17.22
C LYS A 285 -23.89 -13.35 18.23
N ASN A 286 -23.14 -14.35 17.76
CA ASN A 286 -22.49 -15.37 18.61
C ASN A 286 -20.96 -15.44 18.44
N ASN A 287 -20.34 -14.53 17.67
CA ASN A 287 -18.89 -14.51 17.50
C ASN A 287 -18.37 -13.09 17.22
N GLY A 288 -17.88 -12.41 18.26
CA GLY A 288 -17.33 -11.05 18.16
C GLY A 288 -16.09 -10.91 17.27
N ASN A 289 -15.52 -12.02 16.79
CA ASN A 289 -14.38 -12.03 15.88
C ASN A 289 -14.77 -12.33 14.43
N LYS A 290 -16.07 -12.51 14.13
CA LYS A 290 -16.56 -12.88 12.80
C LYS A 290 -17.67 -11.95 12.35
N PHE A 291 -17.47 -11.35 11.18
CA PHE A 291 -18.36 -10.34 10.61
C PHE A 291 -18.82 -10.80 9.24
N ARG A 292 -20.12 -10.70 8.96
CA ARG A 292 -20.70 -11.12 7.69
C ARG A 292 -20.77 -9.93 6.73
N CYS A 293 -20.12 -10.06 5.58
CA CYS A 293 -20.23 -9.10 4.49
C CYS A 293 -21.58 -9.29 3.77
N PRO A 294 -22.26 -8.21 3.36
CA PRO A 294 -23.34 -8.31 2.40
C PRO A 294 -22.81 -8.81 1.03
N ARG A 295 -23.69 -9.45 0.23
CA ARG A 295 -23.31 -10.04 -1.07
C ARG A 295 -22.78 -9.03 -2.08
N TYR A 296 -23.11 -7.75 -1.91
CA TYR A 296 -22.62 -6.64 -2.71
C TYR A 296 -22.22 -5.51 -1.75
N ILE A 297 -20.95 -5.13 -1.76
CA ILE A 297 -20.46 -3.91 -1.14
C ILE A 297 -19.94 -3.07 -2.30
N ILE A 298 -20.65 -2.01 -2.64
CA ILE A 298 -20.11 -0.94 -3.48
C ILE A 298 -20.00 0.26 -2.56
N LEU A 299 -18.86 0.42 -1.92
CA LEU A 299 -18.53 1.68 -1.25
C LEU A 299 -17.89 2.55 -2.33
N GLY A 300 -18.69 3.41 -2.98
CA GLY A 300 -18.17 4.41 -3.90
C GLY A 300 -17.33 5.45 -3.16
N LEU A 301 -16.33 6.02 -3.83
CA LEU A 301 -15.52 7.13 -3.31
C LEU A 301 -16.39 8.33 -2.86
N GLU A 302 -17.54 8.54 -3.51
CA GLU A 302 -18.52 9.56 -3.13
C GLU A 302 -19.05 9.36 -1.69
N PHE A 303 -19.22 8.11 -1.24
CA PHE A 303 -19.74 7.77 0.09
C PHE A 303 -18.77 8.12 1.23
N ILE A 304 -17.46 8.20 0.93
CA ILE A 304 -16.42 8.58 1.90
C ILE A 304 -16.38 10.10 2.10
N LEU A 305 -16.73 10.87 1.05
CA LEU A 305 -16.70 12.34 1.05
C LEU A 305 -18.02 12.98 1.50
N THR A 306 -19.12 12.23 1.61
CA THR A 306 -20.43 12.81 2.00
C THR A 306 -20.67 12.85 3.52
N ILE A 307 -19.71 12.39 4.35
CA ILE A 307 -19.88 12.28 5.82
C ILE A 307 -18.69 12.92 6.59
N THR A 308 -18.12 13.98 6.03
CA THR A 308 -17.31 14.96 6.77
C THR A 308 -18.14 16.20 7.04
#